data_AF-A0A2W0BCS7-F1
#
_entry.id   AF-A0A2W0BCS7-F1
#
_cell.length_a   1.000
_cell.length_b   1.000
_cell.length_c   1.000
_cell.angle_alpha   90.00
_cell.angle_beta   90.00
_cell.angle_gamma   90.00
#
_symmetry.space_group_name_H-M   'P 1'
#
loop_
_entity.id
_entity.type
_entity.pdbx_description
1 polymer ?
#
loop_
_entity_poly.entity_id
_entity_poly.type
_entity_poly.pdbx_seq_one_letter_code
_entity_poly.pdbx_strand_id
1 'polypeptide(L)'
;MKVSAIMSATGFAALALAFSLPAFAGGDFDRPEVTRTVRAPRTPEPTFKIDSGIDGDVFPAFANYASLQSPDQRKWGVVSVRVSNSTDTEQRYRIAVRVPGWSDEEVQIVNVPAGAARNFRFAPTFLPRLYQNREITAATAQVKITDVAGDPIYSTTVPVRMRAVEDMFWGKGFKYAQFIASWVTPHDARVEQVLSRAKELMPGRRLPGYEEWKDAAGQERETRLQARAIYTALQKQRLSYVKSSLTFGANTAISERIRTPRESITASSANCIDAAVLFASAFENLGMEPVIVLVPGHAYVGVKSAENSDQKLYIDVALTGRFPFTDAVQSAERGLARFSGTQITQIGISDARRAGIYPIPQLP
;
A
#
# COMPACT_ATOMS: atom_id res chain seq x y z
N MET A 1 -15.96 0.45 48.92
CA MET A 1 -17.39 0.80 48.91
C MET A 1 -18.03 0.29 47.64
N LYS A 2 -18.72 -0.85 47.72
CA LYS A 2 -19.60 -1.38 46.66
C LYS A 2 -21.03 -1.11 47.12
N VAL A 3 -21.83 -0.47 46.27
CA VAL A 3 -23.25 -0.24 46.53
C VAL A 3 -24.07 -1.35 45.88
N SER A 4 -24.96 -1.91 46.69
CA SER A 4 -25.91 -2.98 46.42
C SER A 4 -27.14 -2.47 45.67
N ALA A 5 -27.75 -3.32 44.85
CA ALA A 5 -29.19 -3.29 44.61
C ALA A 5 -29.69 -4.73 44.39
N ILE A 6 -30.76 -5.05 45.11
CA ILE A 6 -31.38 -6.35 45.34
C ILE A 6 -32.65 -6.47 44.48
N MET A 7 -33.16 -7.70 44.35
CA MET A 7 -34.54 -8.12 44.01
C MET A 7 -34.73 -8.56 42.56
N SER A 8 -35.38 -9.68 42.23
CA SER A 8 -36.05 -10.72 43.03
C SER A 8 -36.29 -11.95 42.15
N ALA A 9 -36.33 -13.12 42.78
CA ALA A 9 -36.54 -14.43 42.17
C ALA A 9 -38.04 -14.81 42.05
N THR A 10 -38.26 -16.01 41.50
CA THR A 10 -39.48 -16.86 41.45
C THR A 10 -40.33 -16.71 40.16
N GLY A 11 -40.72 -17.77 39.46
CA GLY A 11 -40.50 -19.21 39.63
C GLY A 11 -40.89 -19.98 38.37
N PHE A 12 -40.23 -21.12 38.13
CA PHE A 12 -40.55 -22.11 37.10
C PHE A 12 -41.00 -23.39 37.81
N ALA A 13 -42.17 -23.91 37.46
CA ALA A 13 -42.52 -25.32 37.66
C ALA A 13 -43.60 -25.74 36.66
N ALA A 14 -43.39 -26.93 36.08
CA ALA A 14 -44.06 -27.48 34.92
C ALA A 14 -45.42 -28.14 35.23
N LEU A 15 -46.24 -28.31 34.19
CA LEU A 15 -47.15 -29.46 34.09
C LEU A 15 -47.43 -29.82 32.63
N ALA A 16 -47.16 -31.06 32.27
CA ALA A 16 -47.48 -31.67 30.98
C ALA A 16 -48.95 -32.11 30.95
N LEU A 17 -49.62 -31.92 29.82
CA LEU A 17 -50.85 -32.64 29.48
C LEU A 17 -50.87 -32.95 27.98
N ALA A 18 -50.86 -34.25 27.68
CA ALA A 18 -51.14 -34.78 26.37
C ALA A 18 -52.67 -34.87 26.17
N PHE A 19 -53.17 -34.39 25.05
CA PHE A 19 -54.50 -34.73 24.56
C PHE A 19 -54.43 -35.04 23.06
N SER A 20 -54.95 -36.22 22.73
CA SER A 20 -55.18 -36.78 21.41
C SER A 20 -56.26 -36.01 20.66
N LEU A 21 -56.10 -35.90 19.33
CA LEU A 21 -57.13 -35.40 18.42
C LEU A 21 -57.39 -36.42 17.28
N PRO A 22 -58.64 -36.48 16.77
CA PRO A 22 -59.22 -37.68 16.19
C PRO A 22 -58.91 -37.86 14.70
N ALA A 23 -59.01 -39.12 14.26
CA ALA A 23 -58.98 -39.51 12.86
C ALA A 23 -60.22 -39.00 12.11
N PHE A 24 -59.99 -38.33 10.98
CA PHE A 24 -60.98 -38.14 9.93
C PHE A 24 -60.56 -38.93 8.70
N ALA A 25 -61.44 -39.82 8.26
CA ALA A 25 -61.37 -40.50 6.97
C ALA A 25 -62.16 -39.71 5.93
N GLY A 26 -61.64 -39.62 4.70
CA GLY A 26 -62.42 -39.25 3.52
C GLY A 26 -61.73 -38.25 2.60
N GLY A 27 -61.47 -38.68 1.36
CA GLY A 27 -61.17 -37.78 0.23
C GLY A 27 -60.03 -38.27 -0.65
N ASP A 28 -60.35 -39.14 -1.61
CA ASP A 28 -59.51 -39.42 -2.77
C ASP A 28 -59.49 -38.15 -3.64
N PHE A 29 -58.42 -37.38 -3.56
CA PHE A 29 -58.14 -36.25 -4.44
C PHE A 29 -56.81 -36.55 -5.14
N ASP A 30 -56.89 -36.68 -6.47
CA ASP A 30 -55.75 -36.75 -7.38
C ASP A 30 -54.65 -35.78 -6.94
N ARG A 31 -53.53 -36.31 -6.45
CA ARG A 31 -52.30 -35.53 -6.35
C ARG A 31 -51.85 -35.23 -7.77
N PRO A 32 -51.78 -33.97 -8.21
CA PRO A 32 -51.14 -33.67 -9.48
C PRO A 32 -49.71 -34.21 -9.41
N GLU A 33 -49.37 -35.05 -10.37
CA GLU A 33 -48.02 -35.54 -10.57
C GLU A 33 -47.10 -34.30 -10.67
N VAL A 34 -46.33 -34.03 -9.62
CA VAL A 34 -45.30 -33.01 -9.65
C VAL A 34 -44.24 -33.54 -10.61
N THR A 35 -44.40 -33.23 -11.89
CA THR A 35 -43.37 -33.47 -12.90
C THR A 35 -42.17 -32.65 -12.45
N ARG A 36 -41.23 -33.29 -11.77
CA ARG A 36 -39.94 -32.71 -11.45
C ARG A 36 -39.29 -32.44 -12.79
N THR A 37 -39.40 -31.22 -13.29
CA THR A 37 -38.67 -30.77 -14.47
C THR A 37 -37.20 -31.00 -14.18
N VAL A 38 -36.65 -32.09 -14.73
CA VAL A 38 -35.22 -32.34 -14.76
C VAL A 38 -34.66 -31.16 -15.56
N ARG A 39 -34.02 -30.22 -14.85
CA ARG A 39 -33.34 -29.10 -15.47
C ARG A 39 -32.40 -29.70 -16.52
N ALA A 40 -32.58 -29.34 -17.79
CA ALA A 40 -31.72 -29.82 -18.87
C ALA A 40 -30.25 -29.67 -18.45
N PRO A 41 -29.38 -30.66 -18.73
CA PRO A 41 -27.97 -30.54 -18.42
C PRO A 41 -27.46 -29.24 -19.04
N ARG A 42 -27.00 -28.32 -18.18
CA ARG A 42 -26.44 -27.04 -18.64
C ARG A 42 -25.24 -27.37 -19.50
N THR A 43 -25.22 -26.88 -20.73
CA THR A 43 -24.02 -26.88 -21.55
C THR A 43 -22.89 -26.26 -20.71
N PRO A 44 -21.71 -26.90 -20.62
CA PRO A 44 -20.61 -26.33 -19.88
C PRO A 44 -20.22 -24.98 -20.48
N GLU A 45 -20.46 -23.90 -19.75
CA GLU A 45 -20.09 -22.55 -20.15
C GLU A 45 -18.97 -22.01 -19.25
N PRO A 46 -18.00 -21.27 -19.81
CA PRO A 46 -17.01 -20.56 -19.03
C PRO A 46 -17.65 -19.57 -18.05
N THR A 47 -17.06 -19.41 -16.87
CA THR A 47 -17.51 -18.43 -15.88
C THR A 47 -16.42 -17.42 -15.57
N PHE A 48 -16.83 -16.19 -15.31
CA PHE A 48 -15.95 -15.06 -15.04
C PHE A 48 -16.25 -14.47 -13.67
N LYS A 49 -15.24 -14.35 -12.81
CA LYS A 49 -15.32 -13.65 -11.54
C LYS A 49 -14.32 -12.51 -11.51
N ILE A 50 -14.80 -11.32 -11.15
CA ILE A 50 -14.01 -10.10 -11.16
C ILE A 50 -13.86 -9.64 -9.71
N ASP A 51 -12.61 -9.45 -9.29
CA ASP A 51 -12.24 -8.86 -8.01
C ASP A 51 -11.45 -7.57 -8.29
N SER A 52 -11.54 -6.56 -7.41
CA SER A 52 -10.87 -5.27 -7.62
C SER A 52 -10.20 -4.73 -6.37
N GLY A 53 -9.00 -4.18 -6.55
CA GLY A 53 -8.22 -3.49 -5.55
C GLY A 53 -7.99 -4.29 -4.27
N ILE A 54 -7.73 -3.54 -3.20
CA ILE A 54 -7.74 -4.05 -1.83
C ILE A 54 -9.09 -3.65 -1.26
N ASP A 55 -10.02 -4.61 -1.20
CA ASP A 55 -11.42 -4.37 -0.80
C ASP A 55 -12.14 -3.32 -1.68
N GLY A 56 -11.78 -3.23 -2.96
CA GLY A 56 -12.28 -2.23 -3.92
C GLY A 56 -11.50 -0.92 -3.93
N ASP A 57 -10.48 -0.75 -3.08
CA ASP A 57 -9.62 0.44 -3.07
C ASP A 57 -8.42 0.29 -4.01
N VAL A 58 -8.12 1.36 -4.75
CA VAL A 58 -6.95 1.48 -5.62
C VAL A 58 -5.98 2.48 -5.00
N PHE A 59 -4.93 1.96 -4.37
CA PHE A 59 -3.86 2.77 -3.78
C PHE A 59 -2.82 3.14 -4.85
N PRO A 60 -2.54 4.44 -5.09
CA PRO A 60 -1.65 4.88 -6.17
C PRO A 60 -0.25 4.24 -6.16
N ALA A 61 0.36 4.05 -4.99
CA ALA A 61 1.67 3.40 -4.87
C ALA A 61 1.67 1.95 -5.41
N PHE A 62 0.63 1.18 -5.07
CA PHE A 62 0.48 -0.21 -5.50
C PHE A 62 0.10 -0.31 -6.98
N ALA A 63 -0.78 0.58 -7.43
CA ALA A 63 -1.19 0.69 -8.82
C ALA A 63 0.01 0.98 -9.74
N ASN A 64 0.84 1.98 -9.36
CA ASN A 64 2.06 2.35 -10.09
C ASN A 64 3.05 1.18 -10.18
N TYR A 65 3.35 0.55 -9.05
CA TYR A 65 4.23 -0.61 -8.99
C TYR A 65 3.74 -1.75 -9.89
N ALA A 66 2.44 -2.05 -9.83
CA ALA A 66 1.86 -3.13 -10.62
C ALA A 66 1.82 -2.82 -12.12
N SER A 67 1.60 -1.56 -12.52
CA SER A 67 1.56 -1.15 -13.92
C SER A 67 2.95 -1.15 -14.58
N LEU A 68 4.02 -1.05 -13.80
CA LEU A 68 5.41 -1.14 -14.29
C LEU A 68 5.89 -2.59 -14.51
N GLN A 69 5.09 -3.59 -14.16
CA GLN A 69 5.43 -5.01 -14.32
C GLN A 69 4.74 -5.61 -15.53
N SER A 70 5.44 -6.54 -16.19
CA SER A 70 4.81 -7.37 -17.20
C SER A 70 3.70 -8.23 -16.57
N PRO A 71 2.62 -8.53 -17.31
CA PRO A 71 1.48 -9.27 -16.78
C PRO A 71 1.82 -10.62 -16.11
N ASP A 72 2.83 -11.33 -16.62
CA ASP A 72 3.28 -12.64 -16.14
C ASP A 72 4.09 -12.57 -14.83
N GLN A 73 4.79 -11.46 -14.57
CA GLN A 73 5.57 -11.25 -13.36
C GLN A 73 4.77 -10.63 -12.21
N ARG A 74 3.57 -10.13 -12.54
CA ARG A 74 2.75 -9.31 -11.66
C ARG A 74 2.22 -10.07 -10.45
N LYS A 75 2.65 -9.67 -9.25
CA LYS A 75 2.14 -10.21 -7.97
C LYS A 75 0.85 -9.53 -7.49
N TRP A 76 0.56 -8.33 -8.00
CA TRP A 76 -0.53 -7.44 -7.58
C TRP A 76 -1.28 -6.87 -8.77
N GLY A 77 -2.60 -6.85 -8.76
CA GLY A 77 -3.40 -6.16 -9.80
C GLY A 77 -4.40 -5.22 -9.18
N VAL A 78 -4.80 -4.20 -9.95
CA VAL A 78 -5.95 -3.33 -9.62
C VAL A 78 -7.26 -4.04 -9.94
N VAL A 79 -7.28 -4.89 -10.95
CA VAL A 79 -8.40 -5.79 -11.25
C VAL A 79 -7.86 -7.19 -11.44
N SER A 80 -8.56 -8.19 -10.92
CA SER A 80 -8.29 -9.60 -11.16
C SER A 80 -9.49 -10.24 -11.84
N VAL A 81 -9.25 -10.92 -12.95
CA VAL A 81 -10.27 -11.66 -13.69
C VAL A 81 -9.96 -13.14 -13.57
N ARG A 82 -10.77 -13.86 -12.81
CA ARG A 82 -10.73 -15.32 -12.74
C ARG A 82 -11.61 -15.88 -13.85
N VAL A 83 -11.00 -16.65 -14.74
CA VAL A 83 -11.68 -17.38 -15.81
C VAL A 83 -11.69 -18.85 -15.44
N SER A 84 -12.87 -19.46 -15.37
CA SER A 84 -13.02 -20.91 -15.16
C SER A 84 -13.60 -21.52 -16.42
N ASN A 85 -12.80 -22.31 -17.12
CA ASN A 85 -13.19 -23.03 -18.32
C ASN A 85 -13.77 -24.39 -17.94
N SER A 86 -15.09 -24.53 -18.00
CA SER A 86 -15.79 -25.79 -17.73
C SER A 86 -15.93 -26.68 -18.97
N THR A 87 -15.47 -26.22 -20.14
CA THR A 87 -15.52 -26.96 -21.41
C THR A 87 -14.43 -28.04 -21.48
N ASP A 88 -14.56 -28.91 -22.47
CA ASP A 88 -13.64 -30.01 -22.78
C ASP A 88 -12.47 -29.60 -23.68
N THR A 89 -12.42 -28.34 -24.14
CA THR A 89 -11.39 -27.81 -25.03
C THR A 89 -10.69 -26.60 -24.42
N GLU A 90 -9.46 -26.32 -24.85
CA GLU A 90 -8.78 -25.08 -24.47
C GLU A 90 -9.55 -23.88 -25.03
N GLN A 91 -9.80 -22.89 -24.17
CA GLN A 91 -10.45 -21.65 -24.56
C GLN A 91 -9.44 -20.51 -24.58
N ARG A 92 -9.57 -19.63 -25.57
CA ARG A 92 -8.72 -18.45 -25.74
C ARG A 92 -9.56 -17.18 -25.71
N TYR A 93 -9.18 -16.25 -24.83
CA TYR A 93 -9.92 -15.03 -24.58
C TYR A 93 -9.05 -13.81 -24.81
N ARG A 94 -9.64 -12.72 -25.33
CA ARG A 94 -9.10 -11.37 -25.23
C ARG A 94 -9.80 -10.66 -24.09
N ILE A 95 -9.08 -10.37 -23.01
CA ILE A 95 -9.60 -9.65 -21.85
C ILE A 95 -9.03 -8.23 -21.87
N ALA A 96 -9.90 -7.24 -21.89
CA ALA A 96 -9.56 -5.82 -21.82
C ALA A 96 -10.08 -5.21 -20.52
N VAL A 97 -9.19 -4.49 -19.83
CA VAL A 97 -9.51 -3.80 -18.58
C VAL A 97 -9.07 -2.35 -18.66
N ARG A 98 -9.95 -1.44 -18.25
CA ARG A 98 -9.63 -0.02 -18.09
C ARG A 98 -10.44 0.60 -16.96
N VAL A 99 -9.94 1.70 -16.40
CA VAL A 99 -10.70 2.55 -15.48
C VAL A 99 -10.90 3.91 -16.16
N PRO A 100 -12.06 4.18 -16.77
CA PRO A 100 -12.26 5.36 -17.61
C PRO A 100 -11.90 6.67 -16.89
N GLY A 101 -11.08 7.49 -17.53
CA GLY A 101 -10.59 8.76 -16.98
C GLY A 101 -9.45 8.63 -15.97
N TRP A 102 -9.06 7.39 -15.62
CA TRP A 102 -8.00 7.10 -14.66
C TRP A 102 -6.88 6.22 -15.22
N SER A 103 -7.14 5.41 -16.23
CA SER A 103 -6.15 4.56 -16.88
C SER A 103 -6.38 4.44 -18.37
N ASP A 104 -5.34 4.02 -19.08
CA ASP A 104 -5.44 3.43 -20.41
C ASP A 104 -6.12 2.05 -20.35
N GLU A 105 -6.29 1.41 -21.52
CA GLU A 105 -6.75 0.04 -21.62
C GLU A 105 -5.57 -0.94 -21.63
N GLU A 106 -5.59 -1.91 -20.72
CA GLU A 106 -4.69 -3.06 -20.77
C GLU A 106 -5.44 -4.25 -21.38
N VAL A 107 -4.78 -4.94 -22.32
CA VAL A 107 -5.33 -6.11 -23.01
C VAL A 107 -4.42 -7.29 -22.77
N GLN A 108 -5.00 -8.42 -22.36
CA GLN A 108 -4.29 -9.71 -22.29
C GLN A 108 -5.03 -10.73 -23.15
N ILE A 109 -4.30 -11.42 -24.02
CA ILE A 109 -4.80 -12.59 -24.74
C ILE A 109 -4.35 -13.82 -23.96
N VAL A 110 -5.30 -14.61 -23.49
CA VAL A 110 -5.04 -15.66 -22.50
C VAL A 110 -5.62 -17.00 -22.93
N ASN A 111 -4.88 -18.06 -22.64
CA ASN A 111 -5.31 -19.44 -22.84
C ASN A 111 -5.68 -20.07 -21.51
N VAL A 112 -6.83 -20.74 -21.49
CA VAL A 112 -7.36 -21.44 -20.32
C VAL A 112 -7.65 -22.89 -20.73
N PRO A 113 -6.84 -23.87 -20.28
CA PRO A 113 -7.04 -25.27 -20.63
C PRO A 113 -8.43 -25.79 -20.24
N ALA A 114 -8.85 -26.89 -20.88
CA ALA A 114 -10.08 -27.59 -20.55
C ALA A 114 -10.16 -27.94 -19.05
N GLY A 115 -11.32 -27.71 -18.43
CA GLY A 115 -11.54 -27.93 -17.00
C GLY A 115 -10.72 -27.04 -16.04
N ALA A 116 -9.89 -26.11 -16.53
CA ALA A 116 -9.00 -25.32 -15.69
C ALA A 116 -9.61 -23.98 -15.26
N ALA A 117 -9.11 -23.44 -14.16
CA ALA A 117 -9.39 -22.07 -13.74
C ALA A 117 -8.08 -21.28 -13.58
N ARG A 118 -8.00 -20.10 -14.20
CA ARG A 118 -6.84 -19.21 -14.14
C ARG A 118 -7.23 -17.82 -13.68
N ASN A 119 -6.31 -17.13 -13.02
CA ASN A 119 -6.51 -15.76 -12.56
C ASN A 119 -5.55 -14.82 -13.29
N PHE A 120 -6.09 -13.79 -13.92
CA PHE A 120 -5.35 -12.80 -14.69
C PHE A 120 -5.42 -11.46 -13.98
N ARG A 121 -4.27 -10.87 -13.67
CA ARG A 121 -4.15 -9.60 -12.95
C ARG A 121 -3.90 -8.48 -13.93
N PHE A 122 -4.65 -7.39 -13.80
CA PHE A 122 -4.56 -6.19 -14.60
C PHE A 122 -4.17 -5.00 -13.72
N ALA A 123 -3.25 -4.20 -14.23
CA ALA A 123 -2.85 -2.92 -13.67
C ALA A 123 -2.54 -2.03 -14.87
N PRO A 124 -3.58 -1.51 -15.54
CA PRO A 124 -3.39 -0.69 -16.73
C PRO A 124 -2.54 0.52 -16.40
N THR A 125 -1.87 1.07 -17.41
CA THR A 125 -1.12 2.32 -17.26
C THR A 125 -2.06 3.41 -16.74
N PHE A 126 -1.74 3.98 -15.58
CA PHE A 126 -2.58 4.99 -14.95
C PHE A 126 -2.24 6.39 -15.46
N LEU A 127 -3.29 7.18 -15.68
CA LEU A 127 -3.19 8.55 -16.15
C LEU A 127 -2.70 9.47 -15.02
N PRO A 128 -2.13 10.64 -15.35
CA PRO A 128 -1.70 11.66 -14.40
C PRO A 128 -2.69 11.97 -13.27
N ARG A 129 -4.00 11.90 -13.58
CA ARG A 129 -5.09 12.12 -12.62
C ARG A 129 -4.98 11.26 -11.36
N LEU A 130 -4.54 10.00 -11.47
CA LEU A 130 -4.38 9.12 -10.30
C LEU A 130 -3.39 9.70 -9.30
N TYR A 131 -2.27 10.22 -9.80
CA TYR A 131 -1.17 10.75 -8.99
C TYR A 131 -1.43 12.17 -8.47
N GLN A 132 -2.47 12.84 -8.99
CA GLN A 132 -2.94 14.14 -8.50
C GLN A 132 -4.12 14.02 -7.52
N ASN A 133 -4.71 12.83 -7.39
CA ASN A 133 -5.90 12.62 -6.59
C ASN A 133 -5.60 12.78 -5.09
N ARG A 134 -6.31 13.70 -4.43
CA ARG A 134 -6.11 14.02 -3.01
C ARG A 134 -7.21 13.50 -2.09
N GLU A 135 -8.30 13.03 -2.67
CA GLU A 135 -9.48 12.59 -1.93
C GLU A 135 -9.95 11.22 -2.42
N ILE A 136 -10.69 10.50 -1.59
CA ILE A 136 -11.30 9.24 -2.02
C ILE A 136 -12.31 9.54 -3.12
N THR A 137 -12.04 9.04 -4.33
CA THR A 137 -12.88 9.30 -5.50
C THR A 137 -13.46 8.00 -6.05
N ALA A 138 -14.78 7.97 -6.27
CA ALA A 138 -15.44 6.84 -6.88
C ALA A 138 -15.08 6.74 -8.38
N ALA A 139 -14.86 5.52 -8.86
CA ALA A 139 -14.69 5.19 -10.26
C ALA A 139 -15.25 3.79 -10.55
N THR A 140 -15.21 3.36 -11.81
CA THR A 140 -15.62 2.01 -12.21
C THR A 140 -14.55 1.38 -13.10
N ALA A 141 -14.13 0.17 -12.77
CA ALA A 141 -13.31 -0.61 -13.67
C ALA A 141 -14.21 -1.33 -14.68
N GLN A 142 -13.94 -1.12 -15.97
CA GLN A 142 -14.62 -1.79 -17.06
C GLN A 142 -13.82 -3.04 -17.44
N VAL A 143 -14.50 -4.18 -17.52
CA VAL A 143 -13.92 -5.45 -17.97
C VAL A 143 -14.71 -5.93 -19.18
N LYS A 144 -14.02 -6.15 -20.30
CA LYS A 144 -14.59 -6.72 -21.52
C LYS A 144 -13.84 -7.98 -21.89
N ILE A 145 -14.57 -9.04 -22.19
CA ILE A 145 -14.03 -10.34 -22.60
C ILE A 145 -14.66 -10.68 -23.94
N THR A 146 -13.82 -10.86 -24.94
CA THR A 146 -14.21 -11.34 -26.26
C THR A 146 -13.51 -12.66 -26.55
N ASP A 147 -14.00 -13.39 -27.54
CA ASP A 147 -13.18 -14.40 -28.19
C ASP A 147 -12.04 -13.73 -28.99
N VAL A 148 -11.28 -14.55 -29.73
CA VAL A 148 -10.21 -14.08 -30.60
C VAL A 148 -10.69 -13.44 -31.91
N ALA A 149 -11.94 -13.70 -32.32
CA ALA A 149 -12.56 -13.06 -33.49
C ALA A 149 -13.08 -11.64 -33.15
N GLY A 150 -13.22 -11.34 -31.85
CA GLY A 150 -13.71 -10.07 -31.34
C GLY A 150 -15.17 -10.11 -30.89
N ASP A 151 -15.81 -11.27 -30.93
CA ASP A 151 -17.20 -11.43 -30.54
C ASP A 151 -17.34 -11.32 -29.00
N PRO A 152 -18.29 -10.52 -28.50
CA PRO A 152 -18.44 -10.26 -27.07
C PRO A 152 -18.96 -11.49 -26.34
N ILE A 153 -18.22 -11.94 -25.32
CA ILE A 153 -18.61 -13.05 -24.45
C ILE A 153 -19.12 -12.52 -23.11
N TYR A 154 -18.43 -11.54 -22.54
CA TYR A 154 -18.76 -10.99 -21.22
C TYR A 154 -18.35 -9.53 -21.11
N SER A 155 -19.19 -8.71 -20.50
CA SER A 155 -18.88 -7.30 -20.23
C SER A 155 -19.51 -6.89 -18.91
N THR A 156 -18.71 -6.27 -18.05
CA THR A 156 -19.19 -5.77 -16.76
C THR A 156 -18.43 -4.53 -16.31
N THR A 157 -18.98 -3.88 -15.28
CA THR A 157 -18.28 -2.84 -14.53
C THR A 157 -18.28 -3.20 -13.06
N VAL A 158 -17.16 -2.98 -12.38
CA VAL A 158 -17.07 -3.11 -10.92
C VAL A 158 -16.73 -1.75 -10.29
N PRO A 159 -17.36 -1.38 -9.17
CA PRO A 159 -17.04 -0.14 -8.48
C PRO A 159 -15.64 -0.23 -7.87
N VAL A 160 -14.87 0.84 -8.02
CA VAL A 160 -13.56 0.99 -7.38
C VAL A 160 -13.47 2.38 -6.73
N ARG A 161 -12.64 2.50 -5.70
CA ARG A 161 -12.38 3.77 -5.01
C ARG A 161 -10.92 4.13 -5.20
N MET A 162 -10.67 5.22 -5.92
CA MET A 162 -9.34 5.80 -6.06
C MET A 162 -8.96 6.45 -4.75
N ARG A 163 -7.89 5.95 -4.13
CA ARG A 163 -7.37 6.52 -2.88
C ARG A 163 -6.56 7.78 -3.16
N ALA A 164 -6.35 8.58 -2.13
CA ALA A 164 -5.46 9.73 -2.23
C ALA A 164 -4.03 9.25 -2.53
N VAL A 165 -3.26 10.05 -3.26
CA VAL A 165 -1.84 9.77 -3.55
C VAL A 165 -0.99 9.68 -2.27
N GLU A 166 -1.43 10.35 -1.21
CA GLU A 166 -0.80 10.34 0.11
C GLU A 166 -1.22 9.15 0.97
N ASP A 167 -2.20 8.34 0.56
CA ASP A 167 -2.65 7.18 1.35
C ASP A 167 -1.69 6.00 1.19
N MET A 168 -0.93 5.72 2.24
CA MET A 168 -0.12 4.53 2.36
C MET A 168 -0.92 3.40 3.02
N PHE A 169 -1.00 2.25 2.37
CA PHE A 169 -1.56 1.02 2.94
C PHE A 169 -0.44 0.13 3.48
N TRP A 170 -0.29 0.06 4.79
CA TRP A 170 0.75 -0.73 5.46
C TRP A 170 0.49 -2.23 5.40
N GLY A 171 -0.79 -2.61 5.44
CA GLY A 171 -1.20 -3.99 5.67
C GLY A 171 -0.97 -4.46 7.12
N LYS A 172 -1.59 -5.58 7.48
CA LYS A 172 -1.41 -6.18 8.82
C LYS A 172 0.07 -6.51 9.04
N GLY A 173 0.61 -6.08 10.19
CA GLY A 173 2.01 -6.34 10.55
C GLY A 173 3.03 -5.75 9.58
N PHE A 174 2.72 -4.61 8.95
CA PHE A 174 3.61 -3.92 8.01
C PHE A 174 4.02 -4.74 6.78
N LYS A 175 3.16 -5.68 6.36
CA LYS A 175 3.39 -6.57 5.20
C LYS A 175 3.79 -5.82 3.92
N TYR A 176 3.33 -4.58 3.75
CA TYR A 176 3.61 -3.76 2.57
C TYR A 176 4.51 -2.57 2.85
N ALA A 177 5.23 -2.57 3.97
CA ALA A 177 6.06 -1.43 4.35
C ALA A 177 7.07 -1.00 3.29
N GLN A 178 7.58 -1.90 2.44
CA GLN A 178 8.50 -1.51 1.36
C GLN A 178 7.93 -0.47 0.38
N PHE A 179 6.60 -0.36 0.26
CA PHE A 179 5.96 0.63 -0.61
C PHE A 179 6.12 2.06 -0.11
N ILE A 180 6.57 2.27 1.13
CA ILE A 180 6.95 3.61 1.62
C ILE A 180 8.03 4.26 0.75
N ALA A 181 8.86 3.47 0.08
CA ALA A 181 9.87 3.96 -0.84
C ALA A 181 9.27 4.76 -2.02
N SER A 182 7.97 4.62 -2.28
CA SER A 182 7.27 5.42 -3.30
C SER A 182 7.13 6.90 -2.90
N TRP A 183 7.24 7.24 -1.60
CA TRP A 183 7.28 8.63 -1.11
C TRP A 183 8.70 9.19 -1.01
N VAL A 184 9.72 8.36 -1.20
CA VAL A 184 11.10 8.82 -1.30
C VAL A 184 11.31 9.35 -2.72
N THR A 185 11.32 10.67 -2.87
CA THR A 185 11.37 11.40 -4.15
C THR A 185 12.69 12.19 -4.23
N PRO A 186 13.83 11.54 -4.54
CA PRO A 186 15.15 12.17 -4.45
C PRO A 186 15.32 13.34 -5.40
N HIS A 187 14.73 13.29 -6.59
CA HIS A 187 14.88 14.32 -7.64
C HIS A 187 13.85 15.46 -7.52
N ASP A 188 13.11 15.57 -6.42
CA ASP A 188 12.20 16.68 -6.23
C ASP A 188 12.97 18.00 -6.01
N ALA A 189 12.60 19.05 -6.73
CA ALA A 189 13.27 20.35 -6.64
C ALA A 189 13.30 20.95 -5.22
N ARG A 190 12.36 20.60 -4.34
CA ARG A 190 12.39 21.02 -2.93
C ARG A 190 13.46 20.26 -2.14
N VAL A 191 13.71 18.99 -2.45
CA VAL A 191 14.81 18.21 -1.87
C VAL A 191 16.16 18.81 -2.30
N GLU A 192 16.32 19.11 -3.60
CA GLU A 192 17.51 19.80 -4.13
C GLU A 192 17.77 21.15 -3.43
N GLN A 193 16.70 21.91 -3.14
CA GLN A 193 16.77 23.15 -2.39
C GLN A 193 17.26 22.97 -0.95
N VAL A 194 16.95 21.85 -0.31
CA VAL A 194 17.46 21.49 1.02
C VAL A 194 18.94 21.15 0.93
N LEU A 195 19.33 20.31 -0.03
CA LEU A 195 20.73 19.92 -0.26
C LEU A 195 21.61 21.14 -0.56
N SER A 196 21.13 22.05 -1.43
CA SER A 196 21.83 23.30 -1.74
C SER A 196 22.12 24.14 -0.48
N ARG A 197 21.19 24.19 0.48
CA ARG A 197 21.39 24.90 1.77
C ARG A 197 22.26 24.11 2.74
N ALA A 198 22.10 22.79 2.81
CA ALA A 198 22.91 21.92 3.65
C ALA A 198 24.39 21.97 3.25
N LYS A 199 24.67 22.03 1.94
CA LYS A 199 26.00 22.23 1.38
C LYS A 199 26.69 23.47 1.94
N GLU A 200 25.97 24.56 2.18
CA GLU A 200 26.54 25.79 2.77
C GLU A 200 26.97 25.62 4.24
N LEU A 201 26.55 24.53 4.91
CA LEU A 201 26.92 24.20 6.28
C LEU A 201 28.11 23.21 6.37
N MET A 202 28.58 22.71 5.22
CA MET A 202 29.67 21.75 5.12
C MET A 202 31.03 22.42 4.93
N PRO A 203 32.11 21.83 5.48
CA PRO A 203 33.47 22.20 5.10
C PRO A 203 33.65 22.11 3.57
N GLY A 204 34.23 23.14 2.97
CA GLY A 204 34.46 23.17 1.52
C GLY A 204 33.20 23.33 0.66
N ARG A 205 32.03 23.63 1.25
CA ARG A 205 30.77 23.88 0.54
C ARG A 205 30.43 22.77 -0.47
N ARG A 206 30.54 21.52 -0.03
CA ARG A 206 30.26 20.31 -0.83
C ARG A 206 29.42 19.29 -0.04
N LEU A 207 28.61 18.52 -0.75
CA LEU A 207 27.88 17.34 -0.24
C LEU A 207 28.17 16.18 -1.20
N PRO A 208 29.25 15.41 -1.00
CA PRO A 208 29.69 14.43 -1.99
C PRO A 208 28.96 13.09 -1.91
N GLY A 209 28.16 12.82 -0.88
CA GLY A 209 27.61 11.49 -0.64
C GLY A 209 28.69 10.50 -0.19
N TYR A 210 28.73 9.34 -0.83
CA TYR A 210 29.80 8.36 -0.67
C TYR A 210 30.96 8.63 -1.64
N GLU A 211 32.19 8.53 -1.14
CA GLU A 211 33.41 8.74 -1.92
C GLU A 211 34.30 7.48 -1.83
N GLU A 212 34.47 6.77 -2.96
CA GLU A 212 35.19 5.48 -3.02
C GLU A 212 36.65 5.55 -2.53
N TRP A 213 37.29 6.71 -2.62
CA TRP A 213 38.69 6.90 -2.22
C TRP A 213 38.88 7.05 -0.70
N LYS A 214 37.81 7.20 0.09
CA LYS A 214 37.88 7.29 1.55
C LYS A 214 37.90 5.90 2.18
N ASP A 215 38.65 5.77 3.27
CA ASP A 215 38.53 4.61 4.15
C ASP A 215 37.17 4.61 4.89
N ALA A 216 36.79 3.47 5.47
CA ALA A 216 35.49 3.31 6.13
C ALA A 216 35.26 4.34 7.25
N ALA A 217 36.28 4.60 8.08
CA ALA A 217 36.18 5.56 9.19
C ALA A 217 36.08 7.02 8.68
N GLY A 218 36.79 7.35 7.61
CA GLY A 218 36.70 8.65 6.94
C GLY A 218 35.33 8.88 6.32
N GLN A 219 34.79 7.87 5.63
CA GLN A 219 33.45 7.92 5.06
C GLN A 219 32.37 8.01 6.14
N GLU A 220 32.48 7.27 7.24
CA GLU A 220 31.55 7.35 8.37
C GLU A 220 31.49 8.77 8.96
N ARG A 221 32.65 9.40 9.17
CA ARG A 221 32.72 10.79 9.63
C ARG A 221 32.06 11.74 8.64
N GLU A 222 32.32 11.60 7.34
CA GLU A 222 31.72 12.42 6.29
C GLU A 222 30.19 12.24 6.24
N THR A 223 29.71 10.99 6.26
CA THR A 223 28.28 10.64 6.33
C THR A 223 27.60 11.33 7.52
N ARG A 224 28.22 11.31 8.70
CA ARG A 224 27.67 11.99 9.89
C ARG A 224 27.65 13.51 9.73
N LEU A 225 28.67 14.11 9.10
CA LEU A 225 28.71 15.54 8.83
C LEU A 225 27.62 15.96 7.84
N GLN A 226 27.43 15.21 6.76
CA GLN A 226 26.39 15.45 5.75
C GLN A 226 24.99 15.31 6.34
N ALA A 227 24.74 14.26 7.13
CA ALA A 227 23.49 14.08 7.85
C ALA A 227 23.18 15.24 8.81
N ARG A 228 24.20 15.70 9.56
CA ARG A 228 24.06 16.89 10.41
C ARG A 228 23.74 18.15 9.60
N ALA A 229 24.40 18.35 8.46
CA ALA A 229 24.17 19.51 7.61
C ALA A 229 22.73 19.53 7.06
N ILE A 230 22.22 18.39 6.58
CA ILE A 230 20.82 18.25 6.11
C ILE A 230 19.85 18.53 7.26
N TYR A 231 20.06 17.92 8.43
CA TYR A 231 19.25 18.14 9.62
C TYR A 231 19.21 19.62 10.01
N THR A 232 20.37 20.27 10.10
CA THR A 232 20.47 21.70 10.45
C THR A 232 19.86 22.60 9.37
N ALA A 233 19.95 22.26 8.09
CA ALA A 233 19.31 23.02 7.02
C ALA A 233 17.77 23.00 7.16
N LEU A 234 17.18 21.83 7.42
CA LEU A 234 15.74 21.67 7.66
C LEU A 234 15.30 22.37 8.95
N GLN A 235 16.11 22.29 10.01
CA GLN A 235 15.86 23.03 11.25
C GLN A 235 15.87 24.55 11.02
N LYS A 236 16.82 25.08 10.24
CA LYS A 236 16.86 26.50 9.84
C LYS A 236 15.68 26.91 8.96
N GLN A 237 15.10 25.98 8.20
CA GLN A 237 13.84 26.15 7.47
C GLN A 237 12.59 26.02 8.35
N ARG A 238 12.76 25.91 9.67
CA ARG A 238 11.68 25.81 10.67
C ARG A 238 10.80 24.57 10.50
N LEU A 239 11.34 23.49 9.93
CA LEU A 239 10.64 22.21 9.87
C LEU A 239 10.31 21.76 11.30
N SER A 240 9.02 21.54 11.59
CA SER A 240 8.54 21.19 12.93
C SER A 240 7.51 20.07 12.91
N TYR A 241 7.26 19.45 14.06
CA TYR A 241 6.40 18.26 14.11
C TYR A 241 4.91 18.62 14.02
N VAL A 242 4.20 18.07 13.05
CA VAL A 242 2.72 18.12 12.97
C VAL A 242 2.19 16.74 12.61
N LYS A 243 1.38 16.15 13.49
CA LYS A 243 0.75 14.84 13.23
C LYS A 243 -0.41 14.99 12.25
N SER A 244 -0.12 14.87 10.96
CA SER A 244 -1.09 14.94 9.85
C SER A 244 -1.35 13.58 9.18
N SER A 245 -1.43 12.50 9.97
CA SER A 245 -1.50 11.12 9.47
C SER A 245 -2.92 10.59 9.24
N LEU A 246 -3.96 11.41 9.45
CA LEU A 246 -5.35 11.01 9.29
C LEU A 246 -5.65 10.60 7.84
N THR A 247 -6.24 9.41 7.69
CA THR A 247 -6.75 8.87 6.41
C THR A 247 -8.19 8.37 6.59
N PHE A 248 -8.93 8.26 5.49
CA PHE A 248 -10.35 7.89 5.47
C PHE A 248 -10.59 6.55 4.78
N GLY A 249 -11.85 6.12 4.69
CA GLY A 249 -12.24 4.92 3.95
C GLY A 249 -12.08 3.62 4.73
N ALA A 250 -11.96 2.51 4.01
CA ALA A 250 -11.66 1.21 4.61
C ALA A 250 -10.19 1.17 5.05
N ASN A 251 -9.87 0.23 5.94
CA ASN A 251 -8.50 -0.10 6.34
C ASN A 251 -7.72 1.00 7.09
N THR A 252 -8.40 1.96 7.73
CA THR A 252 -7.77 3.08 8.47
C THR A 252 -6.86 2.63 9.62
N ALA A 253 -7.09 1.46 10.21
CA ALA A 253 -6.22 0.91 11.26
C ALA A 253 -4.85 0.42 10.76
N ILE A 254 -4.70 0.23 9.45
CA ILE A 254 -3.49 -0.27 8.78
C ILE A 254 -3.12 0.59 7.57
N SER A 255 -3.56 1.84 7.56
CA SER A 255 -3.25 2.84 6.54
C SER A 255 -2.96 4.16 7.23
N GLU A 256 -2.15 5.00 6.62
CA GLU A 256 -1.99 6.39 7.08
C GLU A 256 -1.71 7.33 5.91
N ARG A 257 -2.04 8.60 6.13
CA ARG A 257 -1.66 9.66 5.20
C ARG A 257 -0.19 10.02 5.41
N ILE A 258 0.57 10.05 4.32
CA ILE A 258 1.99 10.41 4.30
C ILE A 258 2.20 11.53 3.30
N ARG A 259 2.73 12.65 3.78
CA ARG A 259 3.11 13.78 2.93
C ARG A 259 4.39 13.46 2.18
N THR A 260 4.42 13.91 0.94
CA THR A 260 5.66 13.94 0.14
C THR A 260 6.68 14.89 0.76
N PRO A 261 7.99 14.73 0.43
CA PRO A 261 9.02 15.69 0.81
C PRO A 261 8.67 17.13 0.43
N ARG A 262 8.10 17.34 -0.76
CA ARG A 262 7.64 18.64 -1.26
C ARG A 262 6.62 19.30 -0.34
N GLU A 263 5.61 18.56 0.07
CA GLU A 263 4.55 19.06 0.96
C GLU A 263 5.09 19.39 2.33
N SER A 264 5.90 18.51 2.89
CA SER A 264 6.52 18.70 4.21
C SER A 264 7.41 19.95 4.26
N ILE A 265 8.22 20.17 3.21
CA ILE A 265 9.06 21.37 3.08
C ILE A 265 8.19 22.62 2.89
N THR A 266 7.18 22.55 2.02
CA THR A 266 6.32 23.71 1.71
C THR A 266 5.52 24.16 2.93
N ALA A 267 5.06 23.22 3.76
CA ALA A 267 4.32 23.50 4.98
C ALA A 267 5.22 23.72 6.21
N SER A 268 6.55 23.65 6.07
CA SER A 268 7.50 23.62 7.19
C SER A 268 7.08 22.67 8.32
N SER A 269 6.43 21.55 7.98
CA SER A 269 5.90 20.61 8.96
C SER A 269 5.83 19.17 8.45
N ALA A 270 6.16 18.24 9.34
CA ALA A 270 6.19 16.81 9.06
C ALA A 270 5.85 16.00 10.33
N ASN A 271 5.20 14.85 10.21
CA ASN A 271 5.21 13.85 11.27
C ASN A 271 6.50 12.99 11.19
N CYS A 272 6.60 11.90 11.96
CA CYS A 272 7.79 11.04 11.98
C CYS A 272 8.05 10.35 10.63
N ILE A 273 7.02 9.81 9.97
CA ILE A 273 7.18 9.11 8.69
C ILE A 273 7.35 10.09 7.51
N ASP A 274 6.65 11.23 7.53
CA ASP A 274 6.83 12.33 6.57
C ASP A 274 8.28 12.83 6.58
N ALA A 275 8.84 13.01 7.78
CA ALA A 275 10.23 13.41 7.94
C ALA A 275 11.18 12.29 7.50
N ALA A 276 10.89 11.02 7.82
CA ALA A 276 11.73 9.91 7.42
C ALA A 276 11.86 9.80 5.89
N VAL A 277 10.76 9.94 5.13
CA VAL A 277 10.81 9.93 3.66
C VAL A 277 11.52 11.17 3.09
N LEU A 278 11.41 12.34 3.73
CA LEU A 278 12.14 13.55 3.35
C LEU A 278 13.66 13.38 3.52
N PHE A 279 14.12 12.91 4.68
CA PHE A 279 15.54 12.67 4.92
C PHE A 279 16.06 11.54 4.03
N ALA A 280 15.31 10.45 3.85
CA ALA A 280 15.67 9.39 2.93
C ALA A 280 15.82 9.91 1.49
N SER A 281 14.97 10.84 1.06
CA SER A 281 15.06 11.43 -0.29
C SER A 281 16.34 12.25 -0.46
N ALA A 282 16.71 13.01 0.56
CA ALA A 282 17.95 13.78 0.56
C ALA A 282 19.20 12.88 0.52
N PHE A 283 19.20 11.79 1.29
CA PHE A 283 20.30 10.81 1.29
C PHE A 283 20.40 10.04 -0.04
N GLU A 284 19.27 9.56 -0.58
CA GLU A 284 19.24 8.83 -1.85
C GLU A 284 19.71 9.73 -3.01
N ASN A 285 19.34 11.02 -3.01
CA ASN A 285 19.81 11.97 -4.02
C ASN A 285 21.34 12.11 -4.03
N LEU A 286 21.98 12.09 -2.86
CA LEU A 286 23.43 12.11 -2.72
C LEU A 286 24.11 10.77 -3.06
N GLY A 287 23.36 9.77 -3.57
CA GLY A 287 23.90 8.43 -3.85
C GLY A 287 24.22 7.63 -2.59
N MET A 288 23.71 8.05 -1.43
CA MET A 288 23.86 7.28 -0.18
C MET A 288 22.77 6.22 -0.09
N GLU A 289 22.88 5.32 0.89
CA GLU A 289 21.96 4.19 1.07
C GLU A 289 21.08 4.39 2.31
N PRO A 290 19.94 5.12 2.20
CA PRO A 290 19.03 5.32 3.30
C PRO A 290 18.20 4.07 3.63
N VAL A 291 17.76 4.03 4.88
CA VAL A 291 16.88 3.02 5.44
C VAL A 291 15.76 3.73 6.19
N ILE A 292 14.50 3.39 5.94
CA ILE A 292 13.40 3.82 6.80
C ILE A 292 13.19 2.73 7.86
N VAL A 293 13.09 3.13 9.12
CA VAL A 293 12.95 2.19 10.24
C VAL A 293 11.64 2.45 10.97
N LEU A 294 10.79 1.43 11.01
CA LEU A 294 9.49 1.49 11.68
C LEU A 294 9.53 0.66 12.96
N VAL A 295 8.96 1.22 14.01
CA VAL A 295 8.64 0.56 15.28
C VAL A 295 7.20 0.87 15.66
N PRO A 296 6.58 0.17 16.62
CA PRO A 296 5.23 0.50 17.07
C PRO A 296 5.09 1.99 17.45
N GLY A 297 4.31 2.73 16.65
CA GLY A 297 3.96 4.13 16.89
C GLY A 297 5.02 5.17 16.48
N HIS A 298 6.16 4.78 15.89
CA HIS A 298 7.21 5.73 15.51
C HIS A 298 8.02 5.30 14.29
N ALA A 299 8.63 6.28 13.62
CA ALA A 299 9.51 6.07 12.48
C ALA A 299 10.81 6.86 12.64
N TYR A 300 11.91 6.24 12.23
CA TYR A 300 13.24 6.85 12.15
C TYR A 300 13.74 6.79 10.70
N VAL A 301 14.77 7.58 10.41
CA VAL A 301 15.61 7.35 9.23
C VAL A 301 16.96 6.80 9.67
N GLY A 302 17.52 5.92 8.86
CA GLY A 302 18.90 5.50 8.90
C GLY A 302 19.59 5.81 7.57
N VAL A 303 20.91 5.89 7.60
CA VAL A 303 21.75 5.85 6.41
C VAL A 303 22.96 4.99 6.71
N LYS A 304 23.36 4.11 5.78
CA LYS A 304 24.58 3.32 5.97
C LYS A 304 25.79 4.25 6.13
N SER A 305 26.77 3.87 6.95
CA SER A 305 27.93 4.72 7.23
C SER A 305 28.82 4.92 6.01
N ALA A 306 28.89 3.91 5.15
CA ALA A 306 29.58 3.88 3.87
C ALA A 306 28.81 2.97 2.90
N GLU A 307 29.22 2.95 1.63
CA GLU A 307 28.65 2.06 0.63
C GLU A 307 28.71 0.59 1.09
N ASN A 308 27.58 -0.10 1.01
CA ASN A 308 27.39 -1.50 1.42
C ASN A 308 27.72 -1.80 2.89
N SER A 309 27.87 -0.78 3.75
CA SER A 309 28.18 -0.97 5.18
C SER A 309 27.00 -1.57 5.96
N ASP A 310 27.31 -2.44 6.91
CA ASP A 310 26.34 -2.92 7.90
C ASP A 310 26.02 -1.87 8.97
N GLN A 311 26.98 -0.99 9.25
CA GLN A 311 26.83 0.12 10.19
C GLN A 311 25.92 1.19 9.62
N LYS A 312 25.02 1.69 10.45
CA LYS A 312 24.00 2.69 10.07
C LYS A 312 23.95 3.78 11.12
N LEU A 313 23.88 5.01 10.64
CA LEU A 313 23.57 6.18 11.46
C LEU A 313 22.06 6.35 11.50
N TYR A 314 21.44 6.14 12.66
CA TYR A 314 20.02 6.38 12.87
C TYR A 314 19.75 7.79 13.43
N ILE A 315 18.65 8.40 12.99
CA ILE A 315 18.27 9.76 13.37
C ILE A 315 16.76 9.78 13.69
N ASP A 316 16.42 10.30 14.86
CA ASP A 316 15.04 10.60 15.25
C ASP A 316 14.59 11.92 14.62
N VAL A 317 14.19 11.82 13.36
CA VAL A 317 13.84 12.96 12.51
C VAL A 317 12.62 13.75 12.99
N ALA A 318 11.79 13.17 13.87
CA ALA A 318 10.71 13.88 14.54
C ALA A 318 11.20 15.01 15.45
N LEU A 319 12.49 14.99 15.84
CA LEU A 319 13.11 15.97 16.72
C LEU A 319 13.72 17.18 15.99
N THR A 320 13.72 17.18 14.65
CA THR A 320 14.38 18.19 13.80
C THR A 320 14.12 19.64 14.20
N GLY A 321 12.85 19.96 14.49
CA GLY A 321 12.44 21.33 14.85
C GLY A 321 12.72 21.75 16.29
N ARG A 322 13.16 20.84 17.17
CA ARG A 322 13.21 21.08 18.62
C ARG A 322 14.56 20.82 19.26
N PHE A 323 15.32 19.84 18.76
CA PHE A 323 16.56 19.42 19.40
C PHE A 323 17.76 19.46 18.44
N PRO A 324 19.00 19.58 18.95
CA PRO A 324 20.21 19.42 18.16
C PRO A 324 20.30 18.03 17.50
N PHE A 325 21.07 17.94 16.41
CA PHE A 325 21.31 16.69 15.69
C PHE A 325 21.87 15.57 16.58
N THR A 326 22.76 15.89 17.52
CA THR A 326 23.33 14.92 18.47
C THR A 326 22.26 14.22 19.29
N ASP A 327 21.27 14.98 19.74
CA ASP A 327 20.20 14.50 20.60
C ASP A 327 19.23 13.63 19.80
N ALA A 328 18.99 13.99 18.53
CA ALA A 328 18.20 13.18 17.60
C ALA A 328 18.84 11.81 17.31
N VAL A 329 20.16 11.76 17.16
CA VAL A 329 20.90 10.48 16.99
C VAL A 329 20.79 9.63 18.26
N GLN A 330 21.08 10.22 19.43
CA GLN A 330 20.98 9.49 20.70
C GLN A 330 19.54 9.05 21.02
N SER A 331 18.54 9.83 20.62
CA SER A 331 17.12 9.45 20.75
C SER A 331 16.82 8.20 19.94
N ALA A 332 17.29 8.14 18.69
CA ALA A 332 17.11 6.97 17.83
C ALA A 332 17.79 5.72 18.39
N GLU A 333 19.03 5.84 18.86
CA GLU A 333 19.76 4.72 19.48
C GLU A 333 19.02 4.15 20.70
N ARG A 334 18.63 5.01 21.64
CA ARG A 334 17.85 4.60 22.83
C ARG A 334 16.47 4.05 22.46
N GLY A 335 15.84 4.66 21.46
CA GLY A 335 14.51 4.29 21.00
C GLY A 335 14.49 2.91 20.36
N LEU A 336 15.43 2.62 19.47
CA LEU A 336 15.56 1.33 18.80
C LEU A 336 15.97 0.21 19.76
N ALA A 337 16.84 0.50 20.75
CA ALA A 337 17.27 -0.47 21.75
C ALA A 337 16.13 -1.00 22.66
N ARG A 338 14.96 -0.34 22.66
CA ARG A 338 13.77 -0.77 23.42
C ARG A 338 12.95 -1.86 22.73
N PHE A 339 13.19 -2.10 21.45
CA PHE A 339 12.40 -3.03 20.65
C PHE A 339 13.22 -4.25 20.29
N SER A 340 12.58 -5.43 20.29
CA SER A 340 13.20 -6.63 19.75
C SER A 340 13.30 -6.53 18.23
N GLY A 341 14.20 -7.32 17.61
CA GLY A 341 14.34 -7.34 16.15
C GLY A 341 13.06 -7.67 15.40
N THR A 342 12.12 -8.43 15.99
CA THR A 342 10.82 -8.75 15.37
C THR A 342 9.83 -7.60 15.41
N GLN A 343 10.07 -6.57 16.23
CA GLN A 343 9.25 -5.36 16.30
C GLN A 343 9.80 -4.22 15.42
N ILE A 344 10.99 -4.40 14.86
CA ILE A 344 11.67 -3.41 14.02
C ILE A 344 11.50 -3.83 12.55
N THR A 345 10.87 -2.98 11.75
CA THR A 345 10.82 -3.15 10.29
C THR A 345 11.80 -2.18 9.65
N GLN A 346 12.83 -2.69 8.96
CA GLN A 346 13.78 -1.87 8.20
C GLN A 346 13.48 -1.99 6.71
N ILE A 347 13.38 -0.83 6.05
CA ILE A 347 13.15 -0.72 4.62
C ILE A 347 14.37 -0.06 4.00
N GLY A 348 15.27 -0.86 3.42
CA GLY A 348 16.37 -0.35 2.61
C GLY A 348 15.83 0.23 1.32
N ILE A 349 16.09 1.51 1.05
CA ILE A 349 15.55 2.17 -0.15
C ILE A 349 16.14 1.55 -1.42
N SER A 350 17.44 1.26 -1.44
CA SER A 350 18.10 0.57 -2.55
C SER A 350 17.47 -0.81 -2.84
N ASP A 351 17.05 -1.54 -1.80
CA ASP A 351 16.39 -2.84 -1.94
C ASP A 351 15.00 -2.67 -2.56
N ALA A 352 14.26 -1.64 -2.13
CA ALA A 352 12.97 -1.30 -2.72
C ALA A 352 13.09 -0.89 -4.20
N ARG A 353 14.15 -0.15 -4.58
CA ARG A 353 14.43 0.17 -6.00
C ARG A 353 14.70 -1.08 -6.81
N ARG A 354 15.53 -2.02 -6.31
CA ARG A 354 15.79 -3.30 -6.97
C ARG A 354 14.53 -4.16 -7.09
N ALA A 355 13.59 -4.01 -6.16
CA ALA A 355 12.28 -4.65 -6.23
C ALA A 355 11.30 -3.97 -7.22
N GLY A 356 11.69 -2.86 -7.86
CA GLY A 356 10.84 -2.12 -8.81
C GLY A 356 9.89 -1.11 -8.15
N ILE A 357 10.12 -0.74 -6.88
CA ILE A 357 9.33 0.27 -6.18
C ILE A 357 10.00 1.64 -6.41
N TYR A 358 9.46 2.39 -7.36
CA TYR A 358 9.95 3.71 -7.73
C TYR A 358 9.13 4.83 -7.08
N PRO A 359 9.66 6.07 -7.06
CA PRO A 359 8.90 7.21 -6.55
C PRO A 359 7.55 7.35 -7.27
N ILE A 360 6.51 7.73 -6.52
CA ILE A 360 5.22 8.11 -7.12
C ILE A 360 5.48 9.27 -8.09
N PRO A 361 4.96 9.20 -9.33
CA PRO A 361 5.07 10.29 -10.29
C PRO A 361 4.61 11.62 -9.68
N GLN A 362 5.55 12.56 -9.56
CA GLN A 362 5.26 13.94 -9.19
C GLN A 362 4.98 14.70 -10.49
N LEU A 363 3.78 15.23 -10.64
CA LEU A 363 3.45 16.08 -11.78
C LEU A 363 3.83 17.54 -11.45
N PRO A 364 4.37 18.28 -12.43
CA PRO A 364 5.01 19.59 -12.22
C PRO A 364 4.12 20.64 -11.55
#